data_AF-A0AAN7QIZ4-F1
#
_entry.id   AF-A0AAN7QIZ4-F1
#
_cell.length_a   1.000
_cell.length_b   1.000
_cell.length_c   1.000
_cell.angle_alpha   90.00
_cell.angle_beta   90.00
_cell.angle_gamma   90.00
#
_symmetry.space_group_name_H-M   'P 1'
#
loop_
_entity.id
_entity.type
_entity.pdbx_description
1 polymer ?
#
loop_
_entity_poly.entity_id
_entity_poly.type
_entity_poly.pdbx_seq_one_letter_code
_entity_poly.pdbx_strand_id
1 'polypeptide(L)'
;MVYTLLIKCKLLWFVQNGKVDIWDDPRFPTVKGIVRRWLKVEALIQFIVEQVAYKNLNLMEWDKLWSINKKIIDPICPKHTAVIEERRVLLTLTDGPEQPFVCIIPCHKMYEGAGEKSTTYTKSIWIDYDDALCITLARRLP
;
A
#
# COMPACT_ATOMS: atom_id res chain seq x y z
N MET A 1 -10.06 18.86 -1.01
CA MET A 1 -8.93 17.98 -1.38
C MET A 1 -7.72 18.85 -1.58
N VAL A 2 -6.85 18.90 -0.58
CA VAL A 2 -5.59 19.64 -0.66
C VAL A 2 -4.65 18.89 -1.62
N TYR A 3 -3.75 19.61 -2.29
CA TYR A 3 -2.82 19.08 -3.30
C TYR A 3 -3.48 18.46 -4.54
N THR A 4 -4.67 18.93 -4.94
CA THR A 4 -5.38 18.38 -6.10
C THR A 4 -6.05 19.46 -6.94
N LEU A 5 -5.98 19.30 -8.26
CA LEU A 5 -6.68 20.15 -9.22
C LEU A 5 -7.95 19.45 -9.71
N LEU A 6 -9.09 20.09 -9.53
CA LEU A 6 -10.40 19.55 -9.94
C LEU A 6 -10.92 20.13 -11.26
N ILE A 7 -10.21 21.12 -11.84
CA ILE A 7 -10.63 21.79 -13.05
C ILE A 7 -10.31 20.92 -14.26
N LYS A 8 -11.36 20.52 -15.02
CA LYS A 8 -11.25 19.66 -16.21
C LYS A 8 -10.22 20.17 -17.23
N CYS A 9 -10.19 21.48 -17.51
CA CYS A 9 -9.22 22.05 -18.46
C CYS A 9 -7.76 21.85 -18.03
N LYS A 10 -7.48 21.95 -16.73
CA LYS A 10 -6.12 21.71 -16.20
C LYS A 10 -5.77 20.22 -16.24
N LEU A 11 -6.74 19.34 -15.97
CA LEU A 11 -6.54 17.89 -16.12
C LEU A 11 -6.28 17.50 -17.57
N LEU A 12 -7.01 18.08 -18.53
CA LEU A 12 -6.78 17.88 -19.96
C LEU A 12 -5.37 18.31 -20.36
N TRP A 13 -4.89 19.43 -19.83
CA TRP A 13 -3.52 19.90 -20.08
C TRP A 13 -2.47 18.86 -19.66
N PHE A 14 -2.62 18.19 -18.51
CA PHE A 14 -1.68 17.13 -18.09
C PHE A 14 -1.68 15.93 -19.03
N VAL A 15 -2.85 15.54 -19.55
CA VAL A 15 -2.97 14.44 -20.53
C VAL A 15 -2.31 14.83 -21.86
N GLN A 16 -2.58 16.05 -22.35
CA GLN A 16 -2.01 16.55 -23.61
C GLN A 16 -0.49 16.71 -23.56
N ASN A 17 0.06 17.06 -22.40
CA ASN A 17 1.51 17.22 -22.22
C ASN A 17 2.22 15.91 -21.80
N GLY A 18 1.53 14.77 -21.84
CA GLY A 18 2.11 13.46 -21.53
C GLY A 18 2.66 13.33 -20.11
N LYS A 19 2.13 14.11 -19.15
CA LYS A 19 2.52 14.01 -17.73
C LYS A 19 1.86 12.84 -17.01
N VAL A 20 0.76 12.35 -17.59
CA VAL A 20 0.02 11.17 -17.17
C VAL A 20 -0.31 10.32 -18.40
N ASP A 21 -0.52 9.03 -18.19
CA ASP A 21 -0.72 8.11 -19.32
C ASP A 21 -2.10 8.34 -19.97
N ILE A 22 -3.16 8.28 -19.17
CA ILE A 22 -4.56 8.34 -19.60
C ILE A 22 -5.41 8.96 -18.46
N TRP A 23 -6.67 9.32 -18.72
CA TRP A 23 -7.65 9.74 -17.70
C TRP A 23 -7.85 8.78 -16.52
N ASP A 24 -7.46 7.51 -16.70
CA ASP A 24 -7.57 6.44 -15.72
C ASP A 24 -6.28 6.28 -14.90
N ASP A 25 -5.34 7.22 -14.98
CA ASP A 25 -4.10 7.21 -14.21
C ASP A 25 -4.37 7.27 -12.69
N PRO A 26 -3.72 6.45 -11.84
CA PRO A 26 -3.94 6.45 -10.39
C PRO A 26 -3.56 7.76 -9.69
N ARG A 27 -2.80 8.63 -10.36
CA ARG A 27 -2.44 9.97 -9.86
C ARG A 27 -3.57 10.99 -10.08
N PHE A 28 -4.53 10.69 -10.96
CA PHE A 28 -5.63 11.59 -11.26
C PHE A 28 -6.77 11.50 -10.24
N PRO A 29 -7.40 12.63 -9.89
CA PRO A 29 -8.54 12.66 -8.98
C PRO A 29 -9.87 12.27 -9.67
N THR A 30 -9.81 11.49 -10.75
CA THR A 30 -10.99 10.97 -11.44
C THR A 30 -11.49 9.73 -10.70
N VAL A 31 -12.80 9.45 -10.79
CA VAL A 31 -13.36 8.23 -10.18
C VAL A 31 -12.62 6.98 -10.67
N LYS A 32 -12.36 6.89 -11.98
CA LYS A 32 -11.61 5.78 -12.57
C LYS A 32 -10.16 5.70 -12.09
N GLY A 33 -9.45 6.84 -12.01
CA GLY A 33 -8.08 6.89 -11.51
C GLY A 33 -7.99 6.43 -10.04
N ILE A 34 -8.88 6.93 -9.19
CA ILE A 34 -8.89 6.59 -7.77
C ILE A 34 -9.28 5.11 -7.55
N VAL A 35 -10.21 4.57 -8.34
CA VAL A 35 -10.55 3.13 -8.32
C VAL A 35 -9.37 2.29 -8.80
N ARG A 36 -8.64 2.71 -9.85
CA ARG A 36 -7.40 2.05 -10.29
C ARG A 36 -6.31 2.08 -9.22
N ARG A 37 -6.30 3.11 -8.37
CA ARG A 37 -5.47 3.19 -7.16
C ARG A 37 -6.00 2.35 -5.98
N TRP A 38 -6.91 1.42 -6.23
CA TRP A 38 -7.46 0.51 -5.21
C TRP A 38 -8.31 1.19 -4.13
N LEU A 39 -8.97 2.30 -4.44
CA LEU A 39 -10.05 2.79 -3.59
C LEU A 39 -11.32 1.95 -3.78
N LYS A 40 -11.88 1.46 -2.68
CA LYS A 40 -13.19 0.81 -2.66
C LYS A 40 -14.30 1.83 -2.86
N VAL A 41 -15.31 1.46 -3.66
CA VAL A 41 -16.45 2.34 -3.95
C VAL A 41 -17.25 2.62 -2.68
N GLU A 42 -17.35 1.65 -1.77
CA GLU A 42 -18.01 1.86 -0.48
C GLU A 42 -17.32 2.97 0.34
N ALA A 43 -15.97 3.02 0.31
CA ALA A 43 -15.20 4.05 0.99
C ALA A 43 -15.48 5.45 0.43
N LEU A 44 -15.63 5.55 -0.90
CA LEU A 44 -15.94 6.81 -1.58
C LEU A 44 -17.35 7.30 -1.20
N ILE A 45 -18.34 6.40 -1.22
CA ILE A 45 -19.72 6.73 -0.85
C ILE A 45 -19.78 7.18 0.61
N GLN A 46 -19.15 6.43 1.51
CA GLN A 46 -19.08 6.80 2.93
C GLN A 46 -18.40 8.17 3.11
N PHE A 47 -17.29 8.42 2.41
CA PHE A 47 -16.61 9.71 2.46
C PHE A 47 -17.53 10.86 2.03
N ILE A 48 -18.33 10.68 0.97
CA ILE A 48 -19.30 11.67 0.47
C ILE A 48 -20.43 11.88 1.49
N VAL A 49 -20.97 10.82 2.09
CA VAL A 49 -22.05 10.91 3.08
C VAL A 49 -21.59 11.62 4.35
N GLU A 50 -20.35 11.39 4.78
CA GLU A 50 -19.74 12.12 5.90
C GLU A 50 -19.51 13.61 5.60
N GLN A 51 -19.53 14.03 4.32
CA GLN A 51 -19.51 15.44 3.97
C GLN A 51 -20.90 16.03 4.18
N VAL A 52 -21.09 16.71 5.32
CA VAL A 52 -22.25 17.57 5.50
C VAL A 52 -22.07 18.80 4.60
N ALA A 53 -23.10 19.13 3.81
CA ALA A 53 -23.09 20.31 2.95
C ALA A 53 -23.11 21.58 3.81
N TYR A 54 -21.93 22.18 4.01
CA TYR A 54 -21.79 23.49 4.64
C TYR A 54 -21.60 24.58 3.59
N LYS A 55 -22.07 25.79 3.89
CA LYS A 55 -21.89 26.96 3.02
C LYS A 55 -20.42 27.43 2.90
N ASN A 56 -19.55 26.96 3.78
CA ASN A 56 -18.15 27.36 3.82
C ASN A 56 -17.27 26.39 3.00
N LEU A 57 -16.23 26.94 2.38
CA LEU A 57 -15.18 26.17 1.71
C LEU A 57 -14.45 25.30 2.74
N ASN A 58 -14.71 23.99 2.70
CA ASN A 58 -13.98 23.01 3.49
C ASN A 58 -12.94 22.29 2.62
N LEU A 59 -11.66 22.62 2.82
CA LEU A 59 -10.56 21.94 2.17
C LEU A 59 -10.26 20.63 2.90
N MET A 60 -10.88 19.54 2.43
CA MET A 60 -10.60 18.21 2.98
C MET A 60 -9.24 17.67 2.57
N GLU A 61 -8.60 16.91 3.45
CA GLU A 61 -7.36 16.18 3.19
C GLU A 61 -7.61 14.79 2.60
N TRP A 62 -6.64 14.28 1.83
CA TRP A 62 -6.69 12.91 1.28
C TRP A 62 -6.64 11.84 2.37
N ASP A 63 -5.99 12.15 3.50
CA ASP A 63 -5.80 11.20 4.60
C ASP A 63 -7.12 10.68 5.16
N LYS A 64 -8.16 11.51 5.17
CA LYS A 64 -9.49 11.10 5.64
C LYS A 64 -10.09 10.01 4.73
N LEU A 65 -10.04 10.21 3.43
CA LEU A 65 -10.53 9.23 2.44
C LEU A 65 -9.75 7.91 2.54
N TRP A 66 -8.41 7.98 2.61
CA TRP A 66 -7.57 6.79 2.72
C TRP A 66 -7.73 6.07 4.06
N SER A 67 -8.01 6.79 5.14
CA SER A 67 -8.31 6.20 6.44
C SER A 67 -9.61 5.39 6.43
N ILE A 68 -10.66 5.89 5.76
CA ILE A 68 -11.93 5.15 5.57
C ILE A 68 -11.66 3.91 4.71
N ASN A 69 -10.95 4.05 3.59
CA ASN A 69 -10.61 2.93 2.71
C ASN A 69 -9.77 1.86 3.43
N LYS A 70 -8.81 2.28 4.26
CA LYS A 70 -7.97 1.38 5.06
C LYS A 70 -8.82 0.52 6.00
N LYS A 71 -9.82 1.09 6.69
CA LYS A 71 -10.72 0.32 7.58
C LYS A 71 -11.48 -0.79 6.84
N ILE A 72 -11.84 -0.55 5.58
CA ILE A 72 -12.56 -1.52 4.74
C ILE A 72 -11.60 -2.59 4.20
N ILE A 73 -10.39 -2.21 3.81
CA ILE A 73 -9.42 -3.11 3.17
C ILE A 73 -8.63 -3.95 4.17
N ASP A 74 -8.26 -3.42 5.33
CA ASP A 74 -7.42 -4.10 6.35
C ASP A 74 -7.90 -5.51 6.73
N PRO A 75 -9.21 -5.79 6.93
CA PRO A 75 -9.67 -7.15 7.26
C PRO A 75 -9.63 -8.14 6.09
N ILE A 76 -9.62 -7.66 4.85
CA ILE A 76 -9.69 -8.51 3.63
C ILE A 76 -8.29 -8.68 3.00
N CYS A 77 -7.37 -7.75 3.25
CA CYS A 77 -6.08 -7.69 2.57
C CYS A 77 -5.06 -8.68 3.17
N PRO A 78 -4.59 -9.68 2.39
CA PRO A 78 -3.54 -10.57 2.85
C PRO A 78 -2.19 -9.85 2.91
N LYS A 79 -1.45 -10.00 4.01
CA LYS A 79 -0.13 -9.37 4.16
C LYS A 79 0.94 -10.25 3.54
N HIS A 80 1.60 -9.74 2.53
CA HIS A 80 2.75 -10.38 1.89
C HIS A 80 4.05 -9.64 2.22
N THR A 81 5.16 -10.36 2.11
CA THR A 81 6.50 -9.82 2.26
C THR A 81 7.08 -9.66 0.86
N ALA A 82 7.56 -8.46 0.54
CA ALA A 82 8.22 -8.16 -0.72
C ALA A 82 9.45 -7.29 -0.42
N VAL A 83 10.49 -7.45 -1.24
CA VAL A 83 11.74 -6.70 -1.15
C VAL A 83 11.93 -6.00 -2.49
N ILE A 84 12.33 -4.73 -2.46
CA ILE A 84 12.51 -3.92 -3.66
C ILE A 84 13.82 -4.35 -4.35
N GLU A 85 13.78 -4.66 -5.64
CA GLU A 85 14.92 -5.26 -6.35
C GLU A 85 16.13 -4.34 -6.40
N GLU A 86 15.93 -3.03 -6.58
CA GLU A 86 16.99 -2.04 -6.75
C GLU A 86 17.90 -1.91 -5.51
N ARG A 87 17.42 -2.33 -4.33
CA ARG A 87 18.15 -2.20 -3.05
C ARG A 87 18.05 -3.45 -2.17
N ARG A 88 17.96 -4.63 -2.79
CA ARG A 88 17.99 -5.89 -2.03
C ARG A 88 19.41 -6.22 -1.56
N VAL A 89 19.53 -6.67 -0.32
CA VAL A 89 20.77 -7.19 0.27
C VAL A 89 20.57 -8.67 0.58
N LEU A 90 21.56 -9.49 0.22
CA LEU A 90 21.56 -10.91 0.56
C LEU A 90 22.09 -11.07 1.99
N LEU A 91 21.23 -11.53 2.89
CA LEU A 91 21.60 -11.88 4.26
C LEU A 91 21.73 -13.41 4.37
N THR A 92 22.89 -13.89 4.79
CA THR A 92 23.12 -15.31 5.12
C THR A 92 23.16 -15.48 6.62
N LEU A 93 22.24 -16.29 7.15
CA LEU A 93 22.15 -16.60 8.56
C LEU A 93 23.23 -17.62 8.95
N THR A 94 23.97 -17.35 10.02
CA THR A 94 24.96 -18.30 10.58
C THR A 94 24.28 -19.54 11.17
N ASP A 95 23.18 -19.33 11.92
CA ASP A 95 22.37 -20.37 12.57
C ASP A 95 21.06 -20.68 11.79
N GLY A 96 21.06 -20.49 10.46
CA GLY A 96 19.89 -20.73 9.62
C GLY A 96 19.62 -22.22 9.34
N PRO A 97 18.42 -22.58 8.86
CA PRO A 97 18.08 -23.96 8.54
C PRO A 97 18.97 -24.53 7.42
N GLU A 98 19.46 -25.76 7.57
CA GLU A 98 20.32 -26.40 6.57
C GLU A 98 19.57 -26.71 5.27
N GLN A 99 18.31 -27.14 5.38
CA GLN A 99 17.44 -27.38 4.24
C GLN A 99 16.27 -26.39 4.23
N PRO A 100 15.87 -25.89 3.05
CA PRO A 100 14.73 -25.01 2.94
C PRO A 100 13.46 -25.76 3.33
N PHE A 101 12.62 -25.15 4.17
CA PHE A 101 11.33 -25.72 4.56
C PHE A 101 10.20 -24.70 4.38
N VAL A 102 8.99 -25.21 4.22
CA VAL A 102 7.78 -24.40 4.03
C VAL A 102 6.95 -24.44 5.31
N CYS A 103 6.57 -23.27 5.81
CA CYS A 103 5.65 -23.14 6.93
C CYS A 103 4.37 -22.44 6.48
N ILE A 104 3.23 -22.91 6.95
CA ILE A 104 1.92 -22.29 6.69
C ILE A 104 1.67 -21.30 7.82
N ILE A 105 1.47 -20.04 7.46
CA ILE A 105 1.34 -18.91 8.40
C ILE A 105 0.08 -18.13 8.03
N PRO A 106 -0.69 -17.61 8.99
CA PRO A 106 -1.82 -16.74 8.69
C PRO A 106 -1.37 -15.50 7.89
N CYS A 107 -2.13 -15.15 6.86
CA CYS A 107 -1.90 -13.95 6.05
C CYS A 107 -2.08 -12.66 6.86
N HIS A 108 -2.90 -12.68 7.92
CA HIS A 108 -3.12 -11.53 8.79
C HIS A 108 -3.20 -11.95 10.26
N LYS A 109 -2.35 -11.36 11.11
CA LYS A 109 -2.24 -11.74 12.54
C LYS A 109 -3.54 -11.55 13.34
N MET A 110 -4.35 -10.56 12.98
CA MET A 110 -5.57 -10.19 13.73
C MET A 110 -6.88 -10.67 13.06
N TYR A 111 -6.83 -11.09 11.80
CA TYR A 111 -8.03 -11.39 11.00
C TYR A 111 -7.84 -12.73 10.31
N GLU A 112 -8.50 -13.76 10.83
CA GLU A 112 -8.43 -15.12 10.28
C GLU A 112 -9.06 -15.22 8.88
N GLY A 113 -9.95 -14.27 8.53
CA GLY A 113 -10.59 -14.21 7.21
C GLY A 113 -9.66 -13.90 6.03
N ALA A 114 -8.41 -13.48 6.29
CA ALA A 114 -7.41 -13.22 5.23
C ALA A 114 -6.73 -14.48 4.68
N GLY A 115 -7.06 -15.65 5.24
CA GLY A 115 -6.52 -16.96 4.82
C GLY A 115 -5.09 -17.22 5.30
N GLU A 116 -4.48 -18.26 4.74
CA GLU A 116 -3.13 -18.71 5.07
C GLU A 116 -2.20 -18.59 3.86
N LYS A 117 -0.90 -18.38 4.13
CA LYS A 117 0.15 -18.35 3.11
C LYS A 117 1.27 -19.34 3.46
N SER A 118 1.79 -20.00 2.44
CA SER A 118 3.03 -20.76 2.53
C SER A 118 4.22 -19.80 2.47
N THR A 119 5.02 -19.78 3.53
CA THR A 119 6.26 -19.01 3.59
C THR A 119 7.45 -19.97 3.61
N THR A 120 8.39 -19.76 2.69
CA THR A 120 9.60 -20.59 2.58
C THR A 120 10.70 -19.98 3.44
N TYR A 121 11.31 -20.79 4.28
CA TYR A 121 12.43 -20.42 5.13
C TYR A 121 13.71 -21.03 4.58
N THR A 122 14.71 -20.17 4.36
CA THR A 122 16.00 -20.53 3.77
C THR A 122 17.14 -19.92 4.59
N LYS A 123 18.35 -20.48 4.46
CA LYS A 123 19.56 -19.93 5.11
C LYS A 123 19.95 -18.56 4.58
N SER A 124 19.73 -18.33 3.29
CA SER A 124 19.98 -17.05 2.62
C SER A 124 18.66 -16.40 2.26
N ILE A 125 18.45 -15.17 2.73
CA ILE A 125 17.22 -14.39 2.51
C ILE A 125 17.54 -13.02 1.94
N TRP A 126 16.58 -12.44 1.23
CA TRP A 126 16.64 -11.06 0.78
C TRP A 126 16.03 -10.15 1.83
N ILE A 127 16.70 -9.03 2.10
CA ILE A 127 16.22 -7.95 2.95
C ILE A 127 16.40 -6.61 2.23
N ASP A 128 15.63 -5.61 2.63
CA ASP A 128 15.84 -4.25 2.14
C ASP A 128 17.13 -3.66 2.75
N TYR A 129 17.81 -2.82 1.96
CA TYR A 129 19.05 -2.17 2.37
C TYR A 129 18.90 -1.33 3.66
N ASP A 130 17.78 -0.63 3.82
CA ASP A 130 17.53 0.21 5.00
C ASP A 130 17.38 -0.64 6.27
N ASP A 131 16.78 -1.83 6.15
CA ASP A 131 16.72 -2.80 7.25
C ASP A 131 18.10 -3.41 7.53
N ALA A 132 18.90 -3.68 6.49
CA ALA A 132 20.25 -4.20 6.62
C ALA A 132 21.18 -3.27 7.42
N LEU A 133 21.05 -1.94 7.23
CA LEU A 133 21.81 -0.95 7.99
C LEU A 133 21.45 -0.93 9.48
N CYS A 134 20.19 -1.21 9.81
CA CYS A 134 19.73 -1.30 11.19
C CYS A 134 20.25 -2.56 11.91
N ILE A 135 20.62 -3.61 11.15
CA ILE A 135 21.18 -4.84 11.69
C ILE A 135 22.64 -4.61 12.08
N THR A 136 22.87 -4.40 13.37
CA THR A 136 24.22 -4.44 13.96
C THR A 136 24.58 -5.89 14.29
N LEU A 137 25.85 -6.28 14.04
CA LEU A 137 26.41 -7.64 14.18
C LEU A 137 26.15 -8.37 15.52
N ALA A 138 25.55 -7.72 16.52
CA ALA A 138 25.37 -8.26 17.87
C ALA A 138 23.92 -8.23 18.40
N ARG A 139 22.92 -7.80 17.62
CA ARG A 139 21.53 -7.73 18.11
C ARG A 139 20.67 -8.80 17.44
N ARG A 140 20.29 -9.82 18.21
CA ARG A 140 19.23 -10.77 17.81
C ARG A 140 17.94 -9.99 17.55
N LEU A 141 17.33 -10.23 16.39
CA LEU A 141 15.96 -9.79 16.12
C LEU A 141 15.03 -10.50 17.13
N PRO A 142 14.17 -9.76 17.87
CA PRO A 142 13.22 -10.34 18.82
C PRO A 142 12.10 -11.13 18.14
#